data_AF-A0A2E7CGJ7-F1
#
_entry.id   AF-A0A2E7CGJ7-F1
#
_cell.length_a   1.000
_cell.length_b   1.000
_cell.length_c   1.000
_cell.angle_alpha   90.00
_cell.angle_beta   90.00
_cell.angle_gamma   90.00
#
_symmetry.space_group_name_H-M   'P 1'
#
loop_
_entity.id
_entity.type
_entity.pdbx_description
1 polymer ?
#
loop_
_entity_poly.entity_id
_entity_poly.type
_entity_poly.pdbx_seq_one_letter_code
_entity_poly.pdbx_strand_id
1 'polypeptide(L)'
;MVEAVGGLALSAGATVGGSPIVTEASLPPSDWNSLNNIPQDIVDGDDGIDLTCADGETLRSNNGAWECTPFNSAIDYDQDGILSWEDCDDNDPNIPANDVDCDGFVTADDCDDNNPAITTTGSGSSQDCAAFSCLEILENGSSQGDGLYYLNHNSAVYQAYCDMTTDGGGWTLIANKNDSGSCFWSSSFDPSCGTSTDAHCSSSIPSSINWTTALWRFNDTNDYQLFFDKIDHSSLASWLEGSFIEDATNVSMYKTVNSSSTPKTTVASLHYYSSNCFSESHGGSDQWVDMWNGTDSTNNYTLVEDASLQGTMCITGYCRNHSIWLMAR
;
A
#
# COMPACT_ATOMS: atom_id res chain seq x y z
N MET A 1 -58.30 -67.37 -53.59
CA MET A 1 -58.73 -66.82 -52.29
C MET A 1 -57.85 -67.47 -51.24
N VAL A 2 -56.85 -66.75 -50.75
CA VAL A 2 -56.00 -67.19 -49.64
C VAL A 2 -56.55 -66.43 -48.44
N GLU A 3 -57.24 -67.14 -47.55
CA GLU A 3 -57.65 -66.58 -46.27
C GLU A 3 -56.40 -66.38 -45.42
N ALA A 4 -56.18 -65.12 -45.03
CA ALA A 4 -55.19 -64.77 -44.04
C ALA A 4 -55.58 -65.44 -42.72
N VAL A 5 -54.76 -66.40 -42.26
CA VAL A 5 -54.88 -66.95 -40.90
C VAL A 5 -54.45 -65.82 -39.96
N GLY A 6 -55.43 -65.16 -39.35
CA GLY A 6 -55.19 -64.24 -38.25
C GLY A 6 -54.43 -64.97 -37.14
N GLY A 7 -53.40 -64.33 -36.60
CA GLY A 7 -52.60 -64.89 -35.51
C GLY A 7 -53.49 -65.30 -34.32
N LEU A 8 -53.11 -66.39 -33.64
CA LEU A 8 -53.77 -66.82 -32.40
C LEU A 8 -53.73 -65.68 -31.37
N ALA A 9 -54.86 -65.04 -31.13
CA ALA A 9 -55.04 -64.16 -29.98
C ALA A 9 -55.34 -65.04 -28.75
N LEU A 10 -54.35 -65.22 -27.88
CA LEU A 10 -54.53 -65.93 -26.61
C LEU A 10 -55.38 -65.06 -25.67
N SER A 11 -56.56 -65.54 -25.27
CA SER A 11 -57.42 -64.85 -24.31
C SER A 11 -56.94 -65.05 -22.88
N ALA A 12 -57.37 -64.17 -21.97
CA ALA A 12 -57.17 -64.34 -20.53
C ALA A 12 -57.67 -65.74 -20.09
N GLY A 13 -56.84 -66.47 -19.34
CA GLY A 13 -57.13 -67.83 -18.90
C GLY A 13 -56.68 -68.96 -19.83
N ALA A 14 -55.93 -68.66 -20.91
CA ALA A 14 -55.33 -69.71 -21.74
C ALA A 14 -54.33 -70.56 -20.93
N THR A 15 -54.34 -71.88 -21.13
CA THR A 15 -53.41 -72.82 -20.49
C THR A 15 -52.72 -73.69 -21.55
N VAL A 16 -51.47 -74.08 -21.31
CA VAL A 16 -50.77 -75.12 -22.08
C VAL A 16 -50.34 -76.20 -21.10
N GLY A 17 -50.78 -77.43 -21.33
CA GLY A 17 -50.51 -78.56 -20.43
C GLY A 17 -51.12 -78.39 -19.03
N GLY A 18 -52.22 -77.64 -18.90
CA GLY A 18 -52.89 -77.36 -17.62
C GLY A 18 -52.23 -76.25 -16.79
N SER A 19 -51.11 -75.69 -17.25
CA SER A 19 -50.48 -74.53 -16.62
C SER A 19 -50.97 -73.24 -17.29
N PRO A 20 -51.36 -72.20 -16.52
CA PRO A 20 -51.73 -70.90 -17.08
C PRO A 20 -50.58 -70.29 -17.88
N ILE A 21 -50.90 -69.75 -19.06
CA ILE A 21 -49.96 -68.95 -19.85
C ILE A 21 -50.08 -67.51 -19.37
N VAL A 22 -48.97 -66.96 -18.87
CA VAL A 22 -48.89 -65.56 -18.45
C VAL A 22 -48.74 -64.69 -19.71
N THR A 23 -49.73 -63.83 -19.97
CA THR A 23 -49.67 -62.77 -21.00
C THR A 23 -49.40 -61.41 -20.35
N GLU A 24 -48.99 -60.40 -21.13
CA GLU A 24 -48.76 -59.03 -20.63
C GLU A 24 -49.97 -58.47 -19.87
N ALA A 25 -51.19 -58.84 -20.26
CA ALA A 25 -52.43 -58.45 -19.59
C ALA A 25 -52.74 -59.22 -18.28
N SER A 26 -51.94 -60.23 -17.94
CA SER A 26 -52.10 -61.05 -16.72
C SER A 26 -51.05 -60.76 -15.65
N LEU A 27 -50.10 -59.87 -15.93
CA LEU A 27 -49.24 -59.29 -14.91
C LEU A 27 -50.02 -58.15 -14.24
N PRO A 28 -50.15 -58.12 -12.90
CA PRO A 28 -50.67 -56.93 -12.23
C PRO A 28 -49.78 -55.74 -12.58
N PRO A 29 -50.33 -54.50 -12.63
CA PRO A 29 -49.49 -53.32 -12.81
C PRO A 29 -48.38 -53.34 -11.74
N SER A 30 -47.14 -53.07 -12.16
CA SER A 30 -45.98 -53.06 -11.28
C SER A 30 -46.14 -51.93 -10.23
N ASP A 31 -46.80 -52.26 -9.13
CA ASP A 31 -46.95 -51.41 -7.96
C ASP A 31 -45.88 -51.82 -6.95
N TRP A 32 -45.04 -50.88 -6.54
CA TRP A 32 -44.03 -51.08 -5.51
C TRP A 32 -44.63 -51.65 -4.21
N ASN A 33 -45.90 -51.34 -3.92
CA ASN A 33 -46.63 -51.87 -2.76
C ASN A 33 -46.99 -53.36 -2.86
N SER A 34 -46.77 -54.01 -4.02
CA SER A 34 -47.09 -55.44 -4.23
C SER A 34 -45.92 -56.39 -3.90
N LEU A 35 -44.73 -55.84 -3.62
CA LEU A 35 -43.56 -56.60 -3.20
C LEU A 35 -43.67 -56.91 -1.69
N ASN A 36 -43.92 -58.17 -1.36
CA ASN A 36 -44.00 -58.64 0.03
C ASN A 36 -42.65 -59.21 0.49
N ASN A 37 -42.32 -59.02 1.78
CA ASN A 37 -41.06 -59.46 2.40
C ASN A 37 -39.80 -58.78 1.84
N ILE A 38 -39.89 -57.52 1.44
CA ILE A 38 -38.70 -56.69 1.29
C ILE A 38 -38.02 -56.62 2.67
N PRO A 39 -36.76 -57.06 2.83
CA PRO A 39 -36.01 -56.86 4.05
C PRO A 39 -36.07 -55.39 4.46
N GLN A 40 -36.22 -55.11 5.75
CA GLN A 40 -36.48 -53.75 6.22
C GLN A 40 -35.39 -52.74 5.78
N ASP A 41 -34.17 -53.23 5.60
CA ASP A 41 -32.96 -52.58 5.05
C ASP A 41 -33.09 -52.09 3.58
N ILE A 42 -34.11 -52.54 2.83
CA ILE A 42 -34.34 -52.18 1.41
C ILE A 42 -35.59 -51.29 1.26
N VAL A 43 -36.36 -51.06 2.32
CA VAL A 43 -37.68 -50.38 2.26
C VAL A 43 -37.56 -48.86 2.21
N ASP A 44 -36.48 -48.29 2.74
CA ASP A 44 -36.08 -46.87 2.66
C ASP A 44 -35.09 -46.58 1.52
N GLY A 45 -34.39 -47.60 1.02
CA GLY A 45 -33.57 -47.52 -0.19
C GLY A 45 -32.13 -47.07 0.04
N ASP A 46 -31.63 -47.12 1.27
CA ASP A 46 -30.22 -46.89 1.61
C ASP A 46 -29.61 -48.09 2.36
N ASP A 47 -29.14 -49.10 1.62
CA ASP A 47 -28.35 -50.20 2.19
C ASP A 47 -27.11 -49.63 2.94
N GLY A 48 -27.21 -49.46 4.27
CA GLY A 48 -26.06 -49.46 5.18
C GLY A 48 -25.76 -48.22 6.04
N ILE A 49 -26.58 -47.16 6.08
CA ILE A 49 -26.31 -45.98 6.92
C ILE A 49 -27.55 -45.56 7.74
N ASP A 50 -27.74 -46.15 8.92
CA ASP A 50 -28.78 -45.76 9.89
C ASP A 50 -28.40 -44.46 10.64
N LEU A 51 -28.29 -43.35 9.89
CA LEU A 51 -27.93 -42.05 10.42
C LEU A 51 -28.75 -40.93 9.73
N THR A 52 -29.64 -40.31 10.50
CA THR A 52 -30.44 -39.16 10.04
C THR A 52 -29.83 -37.86 10.56
N CYS A 53 -29.36 -37.00 9.64
CA CYS A 53 -28.77 -35.71 9.99
C CYS A 53 -29.82 -34.63 10.22
N ALA A 54 -29.50 -33.65 11.07
CA ALA A 54 -30.36 -32.50 11.31
C ALA A 54 -30.38 -31.53 10.11
N ASP A 55 -31.31 -30.57 10.13
CA ASP A 55 -31.36 -29.53 9.11
C ASP A 55 -30.02 -28.74 9.08
N GLY A 56 -29.40 -28.66 7.91
CA GLY A 56 -28.07 -28.05 7.72
C GLY A 56 -26.87 -28.97 7.94
N GLU A 57 -27.06 -30.26 8.24
CA GLU A 57 -25.98 -31.26 8.34
C GLU A 57 -25.94 -32.18 7.10
N THR A 58 -24.76 -32.74 6.82
CA THR A 58 -24.53 -33.74 5.77
C THR A 58 -23.80 -34.96 6.31
N LEU A 59 -23.96 -36.10 5.65
CA LEU A 59 -23.21 -37.33 5.96
C LEU A 59 -21.77 -37.22 5.48
N ARG A 60 -20.81 -37.34 6.40
CA ARG A 60 -19.37 -37.39 6.10
C ARG A 60 -18.77 -38.68 6.65
N SER A 61 -17.89 -39.30 5.87
CA SER A 61 -17.14 -40.49 6.31
C SER A 61 -15.84 -40.05 6.99
N ASN A 62 -15.67 -40.41 8.26
CA ASN A 62 -14.48 -40.13 9.07
C ASN A 62 -13.90 -41.45 9.58
N ASN A 63 -12.69 -41.79 9.14
CA ASN A 63 -11.99 -43.04 9.51
C ASN A 63 -12.84 -44.31 9.34
N GLY A 64 -13.73 -44.33 8.34
CA GLY A 64 -14.60 -45.47 8.03
C GLY A 64 -15.92 -45.53 8.83
N ALA A 65 -16.19 -44.55 9.69
CA ALA A 65 -17.51 -44.34 10.30
C ALA A 65 -18.25 -43.20 9.57
N TRP A 66 -19.57 -43.32 9.43
CA TRP A 66 -20.42 -42.22 8.96
C TRP A 66 -20.87 -41.39 10.14
N GLU A 67 -20.71 -40.07 10.04
CA GLU A 67 -21.18 -39.09 11.03
C GLU A 67 -21.88 -37.92 10.34
N CYS A 68 -22.78 -37.24 11.06
CA CYS A 68 -23.41 -36.03 10.58
C CYS A 68 -22.51 -34.84 10.93
N THR A 69 -22.11 -34.09 9.92
CA THR A 69 -21.34 -32.86 10.08
C THR A 69 -22.11 -31.69 9.51
N PRO A 70 -22.04 -30.50 10.11
CA PRO A 70 -22.59 -29.29 9.53
C PRO A 70 -22.10 -29.08 8.08
N PHE A 71 -22.97 -28.65 7.17
CA PHE A 71 -22.62 -28.48 5.75
C PHE A 71 -21.46 -27.49 5.56
N ASN A 72 -21.38 -26.45 6.40
CA ASN A 72 -20.28 -25.49 6.35
C ASN A 72 -18.93 -26.17 6.60
N SER A 73 -18.84 -27.14 7.51
CA SER A 73 -17.60 -27.91 7.77
C SER A 73 -17.11 -28.75 6.58
N ALA A 74 -17.90 -28.85 5.49
CA ALA A 74 -17.51 -29.53 4.26
C ALA A 74 -16.97 -28.58 3.18
N ILE A 75 -17.16 -27.27 3.36
CA ILE A 75 -16.76 -26.22 2.40
C ILE A 75 -15.91 -25.12 3.03
N ASP A 76 -15.77 -25.11 4.35
CA ASP A 76 -15.00 -24.23 5.21
C ASP A 76 -14.42 -25.17 6.29
N TYR A 77 -13.18 -25.61 6.07
CA TYR A 77 -12.63 -26.77 6.79
C TYR A 77 -12.11 -26.38 8.17
N ASP A 78 -11.52 -25.20 8.32
CA ASP A 78 -11.02 -24.67 9.58
C ASP A 78 -12.03 -23.80 10.35
N GLN A 79 -13.19 -23.52 9.74
CA GLN A 79 -14.36 -22.84 10.32
C GLN A 79 -14.13 -21.36 10.63
N ASP A 80 -13.35 -20.67 9.80
CA ASP A 80 -13.12 -19.24 9.91
C ASP A 80 -14.14 -18.39 9.11
N GLY A 81 -14.95 -19.04 8.27
CA GLY A 81 -15.97 -18.42 7.44
C GLY A 81 -15.55 -18.15 5.99
N ILE A 82 -14.33 -18.53 5.60
CA ILE A 82 -13.81 -18.52 4.25
C ILE A 82 -14.04 -19.90 3.62
N LEU A 83 -14.34 -19.91 2.33
CA LEU A 83 -14.63 -21.16 1.62
C LEU A 83 -13.34 -21.73 1.07
N SER A 84 -13.19 -23.06 1.09
CA SER A 84 -11.96 -23.80 0.76
C SER A 84 -11.34 -23.52 -0.62
N TRP A 85 -12.03 -22.82 -1.51
CA TRP A 85 -11.48 -22.37 -2.81
C TRP A 85 -10.94 -20.94 -2.81
N GLU A 86 -11.16 -20.20 -1.71
CA GLU A 86 -10.72 -18.84 -1.42
C GLU A 86 -9.81 -18.78 -0.17
N ASP A 87 -9.59 -19.92 0.50
CA ASP A 87 -8.96 -20.05 1.82
C ASP A 87 -7.44 -20.23 1.80
N CYS A 88 -6.85 -20.52 0.63
CA CYS A 88 -5.40 -20.72 0.44
C CYS A 88 -4.78 -21.92 1.22
N ASP A 89 -5.06 -22.09 2.51
CA ASP A 89 -4.79 -23.26 3.35
C ASP A 89 -6.01 -23.63 4.20
N ASP A 90 -6.77 -24.63 3.75
CA ASP A 90 -7.94 -25.20 4.43
C ASP A 90 -7.73 -25.59 5.92
N ASN A 91 -6.50 -25.57 6.47
CA ASN A 91 -6.21 -25.94 7.87
C ASN A 91 -5.79 -24.77 8.76
N ASP A 92 -5.64 -23.55 8.23
CA ASP A 92 -5.13 -22.40 8.97
C ASP A 92 -6.14 -21.24 9.01
N PRO A 93 -6.90 -21.07 10.11
CA PRO A 93 -7.98 -20.09 10.24
C PRO A 93 -7.48 -18.64 10.39
N ASN A 94 -6.21 -18.40 10.06
CA ASN A 94 -5.57 -17.09 10.06
C ASN A 94 -5.27 -16.57 8.66
N ILE A 95 -5.48 -17.36 7.60
CA ILE A 95 -5.29 -16.91 6.23
C ILE A 95 -6.52 -16.12 5.79
N PRO A 96 -6.37 -14.84 5.38
CA PRO A 96 -7.52 -14.03 5.05
C PRO A 96 -8.02 -14.29 3.62
N ALA A 97 -9.30 -14.01 3.38
CA ALA A 97 -9.88 -14.11 2.04
C ALA A 97 -9.31 -13.00 1.13
N ASN A 98 -9.16 -13.30 -0.16
CA ASN A 98 -8.50 -12.41 -1.14
C ASN A 98 -7.02 -12.17 -0.84
N ASP A 99 -6.32 -13.25 -0.52
CA ASP A 99 -4.87 -13.36 -0.56
C ASP A 99 -4.51 -14.15 -1.84
N VAL A 100 -3.74 -13.54 -2.75
CA VAL A 100 -3.51 -14.11 -4.09
C VAL A 100 -2.32 -15.07 -4.11
N ASP A 101 -1.33 -14.86 -3.25
CA ASP A 101 -0.13 -15.69 -3.19
C ASP A 101 -0.01 -16.53 -1.91
N CYS A 102 -1.00 -16.41 -1.03
CA CYS A 102 -1.20 -17.20 0.18
C CYS A 102 -0.11 -16.97 1.23
N ASP A 103 0.30 -15.72 1.46
CA ASP A 103 1.32 -15.34 2.43
C ASP A 103 0.78 -14.87 3.80
N GLY A 104 -0.55 -14.83 3.93
CA GLY A 104 -1.28 -14.42 5.13
C GLY A 104 -1.70 -12.95 5.13
N PHE A 105 -1.53 -12.23 4.01
CA PHE A 105 -1.97 -10.86 3.86
C PHE A 105 -2.93 -10.69 2.70
N VAL A 106 -3.95 -9.86 2.91
CA VAL A 106 -4.90 -9.57 1.83
C VAL A 106 -4.21 -8.76 0.75
N THR A 107 -4.63 -8.95 -0.49
CA THR A 107 -4.17 -8.22 -1.67
C THR A 107 -4.14 -6.70 -1.51
N ALA A 108 -5.04 -6.15 -0.71
CA ALA A 108 -5.08 -4.71 -0.48
C ALA A 108 -3.92 -4.18 0.37
N ASP A 109 -3.38 -5.03 1.25
CA ASP A 109 -2.27 -4.68 2.12
C ASP A 109 -0.94 -5.22 1.57
N ASP A 110 -0.99 -6.31 0.79
CA ASP A 110 0.16 -6.96 0.16
C ASP A 110 0.83 -6.06 -0.90
N CYS A 111 2.15 -5.97 -0.79
CA CYS A 111 2.95 -5.22 -1.74
C CYS A 111 3.08 -5.94 -3.09
N ASP A 112 3.06 -7.28 -3.11
CA ASP A 112 3.19 -8.08 -4.33
C ASP A 112 2.39 -9.38 -4.23
N ASP A 113 1.13 -9.29 -4.68
CA ASP A 113 0.15 -10.39 -4.85
C ASP A 113 0.64 -11.65 -5.59
N ASN A 114 1.87 -11.68 -6.11
CA ASN A 114 2.41 -12.81 -6.85
C ASN A 114 3.66 -13.40 -6.20
N ASN A 115 4.08 -12.93 -5.03
CA ASN A 115 5.33 -13.31 -4.39
C ASN A 115 5.22 -13.37 -2.85
N PRO A 116 5.02 -14.58 -2.28
CA PRO A 116 4.67 -14.74 -0.86
C PRO A 116 5.82 -14.50 0.12
N ALA A 117 6.94 -13.96 -0.38
CA ALA A 117 8.05 -13.47 0.43
C ALA A 117 7.97 -11.95 0.68
N ILE A 118 7.04 -11.24 0.02
CA ILE A 118 6.96 -9.77 -0.05
C ILE A 118 5.68 -9.25 0.59
N THR A 119 5.52 -9.54 1.89
CA THR A 119 4.38 -9.09 2.68
C THR A 119 4.29 -7.56 2.86
N THR A 120 3.17 -7.10 3.42
CA THR A 120 2.85 -5.72 3.90
C THR A 120 3.85 -5.13 4.90
N THR A 121 4.67 -5.96 5.54
CA THR A 121 5.65 -5.52 6.54
C THR A 121 6.90 -4.95 5.90
N GLY A 122 6.78 -3.72 5.39
CA GLY A 122 7.93 -3.00 4.87
C GLY A 122 7.60 -1.95 3.83
N SER A 123 6.61 -1.09 4.07
CA SER A 123 6.40 0.09 3.21
C SER A 123 7.72 0.87 3.07
N GLY A 124 8.16 1.03 1.82
CA GLY A 124 9.44 1.60 1.43
C GLY A 124 10.68 0.70 1.53
N SER A 125 10.54 -0.58 1.84
CA SER A 125 11.67 -1.52 2.03
C SER A 125 12.24 -2.10 0.73
N SER A 126 11.43 -2.17 -0.34
CA SER A 126 11.79 -2.75 -1.64
C SER A 126 11.12 -1.97 -2.78
N GLN A 127 11.50 -2.28 -4.03
CA GLN A 127 10.81 -1.68 -5.18
C GLN A 127 9.34 -2.06 -5.26
N ASP A 128 9.03 -3.29 -4.86
CA ASP A 128 7.67 -3.85 -4.89
C ASP A 128 6.82 -3.26 -3.75
N CYS A 129 7.44 -2.95 -2.60
CA CYS A 129 6.82 -2.26 -1.47
C CYS A 129 7.03 -0.73 -1.47
N ALA A 130 7.22 -0.08 -2.62
CA ALA A 130 7.55 1.35 -2.63
C ALA A 130 6.42 2.25 -2.09
N ALA A 131 6.71 3.11 -1.12
CA ALA A 131 5.74 4.02 -0.50
C ALA A 131 5.56 5.34 -1.27
N PHE A 132 4.50 6.11 -1.06
CA PHE A 132 4.36 7.44 -1.70
C PHE A 132 5.29 8.50 -1.08
N SER A 133 5.57 8.41 0.22
CA SER A 133 6.43 9.38 0.91
C SER A 133 7.08 8.79 2.17
N CYS A 134 8.13 9.44 2.66
CA CYS A 134 8.72 9.09 3.95
C CYS A 134 7.73 9.25 5.12
N LEU A 135 6.79 10.18 5.02
CA LEU A 135 5.77 10.39 6.06
C LEU A 135 4.82 9.20 6.15
N GLU A 136 4.38 8.66 5.01
CA GLU A 136 3.56 7.46 4.98
C GLU A 136 4.26 6.26 5.62
N ILE A 137 5.53 6.02 5.29
CA ILE A 137 6.33 4.95 5.89
C ILE A 137 6.35 5.08 7.42
N LEU A 138 6.53 6.31 7.91
CA LEU A 138 6.55 6.60 9.33
C LEU A 138 5.17 6.38 9.99
N GLU A 139 4.11 6.92 9.40
CA GLU A 139 2.74 6.81 9.92
C GLU A 139 2.22 5.37 9.92
N ASN A 140 2.63 4.56 8.94
CA ASN A 140 2.33 3.13 8.85
C ASN A 140 3.20 2.28 9.79
N GLY A 141 4.11 2.87 10.57
CA GLY A 141 4.99 2.15 11.49
C GLY A 141 6.04 1.27 10.80
N SER A 142 6.27 1.47 9.50
CA SER A 142 7.26 0.73 8.69
C SER A 142 8.67 1.33 8.73
N SER A 143 8.85 2.43 9.48
CA SER A 143 10.14 3.10 9.62
C SER A 143 11.17 2.25 10.35
N GLN A 144 12.31 2.03 9.69
CA GLN A 144 13.51 1.37 10.22
C GLN A 144 14.58 2.38 10.66
N GLY A 145 14.21 3.66 10.82
CA GLY A 145 15.12 4.77 11.13
C GLY A 145 15.54 5.57 9.90
N ASP A 146 16.47 6.50 10.08
CA ASP A 146 16.97 7.34 8.98
C ASP A 146 17.70 6.49 7.93
N GLY A 147 17.46 6.75 6.64
CA GLY A 147 18.12 5.99 5.57
C GLY A 147 17.42 6.08 4.22
N LEU A 148 17.89 5.27 3.27
CA LEU A 148 17.27 5.17 1.95
C LEU A 148 16.05 4.25 2.00
N TYR A 149 14.95 4.73 1.44
CA TYR A 149 13.72 3.97 1.22
C TYR A 149 13.32 4.02 -0.25
N TYR A 150 12.54 3.05 -0.68
CA TYR A 150 11.92 3.02 -2.00
C TYR A 150 10.62 3.82 -1.98
N LEU A 151 10.54 4.82 -2.84
CA LEU A 151 9.37 5.65 -3.01
C LEU A 151 8.79 5.51 -4.41
N ASN A 152 7.48 5.67 -4.55
CA ASN A 152 6.76 5.66 -5.81
C ASN A 152 6.17 7.06 -6.06
N HIS A 153 6.53 7.63 -7.21
CA HIS A 153 5.96 8.88 -7.68
C HIS A 153 5.44 8.69 -9.11
N ASN A 154 4.12 8.80 -9.31
CA ASN A 154 3.47 8.66 -10.61
C ASN A 154 3.87 7.36 -11.36
N SER A 155 3.89 6.22 -10.64
CA SER A 155 4.30 4.90 -11.16
C SER A 155 5.80 4.77 -11.47
N ALA A 156 6.62 5.75 -11.07
CA ALA A 156 8.07 5.65 -11.11
C ALA A 156 8.60 5.37 -9.70
N VAL A 157 9.19 4.18 -9.52
CA VAL A 157 9.87 3.80 -8.29
C VAL A 157 11.30 4.35 -8.30
N TYR A 158 11.70 4.98 -7.21
CA TYR A 158 13.03 5.55 -6.99
C TYR A 158 13.42 5.41 -5.52
N GLN A 159 14.68 5.71 -5.19
CA GLN A 159 15.12 5.77 -3.80
C GLN A 159 15.26 7.22 -3.34
N ALA A 160 14.86 7.48 -2.10
CA ALA A 160 15.11 8.75 -1.44
C ALA A 160 15.58 8.53 0.00
N TYR A 161 16.39 9.45 0.49
CA TYR A 161 16.75 9.51 1.90
C TYR A 161 15.56 10.05 2.69
N CYS A 162 15.11 9.25 3.65
CA CYS A 162 14.13 9.62 4.64
C CYS A 162 14.83 9.97 5.95
N ASP A 163 14.59 11.17 6.44
CA ASP A 163 14.89 11.54 7.82
C ASP A 163 13.66 11.24 8.67
N MET A 164 13.78 10.19 9.47
CA MET A 164 12.75 9.62 10.33
C MET A 164 12.89 10.09 11.78
N THR A 165 13.84 11.00 12.06
CA THR A 165 14.21 11.39 13.42
C THR A 165 13.92 12.87 13.69
N THR A 166 14.22 13.75 12.74
CA THR A 166 14.17 15.20 12.94
C THR A 166 12.74 15.70 13.03
N ASP A 167 12.41 16.43 14.10
CA ASP A 167 11.08 17.01 14.31
C ASP A 167 9.94 15.99 14.12
N GLY A 168 10.13 14.78 14.65
CA GLY A 168 9.16 13.69 14.53
C GLY A 168 9.28 12.85 13.25
N GLY A 169 10.16 13.20 12.31
CA GLY A 169 10.48 12.37 11.14
C GLY A 169 9.53 12.49 9.95
N GLY A 170 9.66 11.58 8.99
CA GLY A 170 8.82 11.51 7.79
C GLY A 170 9.28 12.46 6.68
N TRP A 171 10.49 13.01 6.76
CA TRP A 171 10.99 13.98 5.79
C TRP A 171 11.64 13.30 4.60
N THR A 172 11.19 13.63 3.39
CA THR A 172 11.78 13.15 2.14
C THR A 172 12.81 14.14 1.63
N LEU A 173 14.04 13.69 1.34
CA LEU A 173 15.06 14.53 0.70
C LEU A 173 14.64 14.86 -0.76
N ILE A 174 14.57 16.16 -1.09
CA ILE A 174 14.13 16.65 -2.40
C ILE A 174 15.31 17.21 -3.20
N ALA A 175 16.10 18.08 -2.58
CA ALA A 175 17.22 18.74 -3.22
C ALA A 175 18.36 18.98 -2.23
N ASN A 176 19.57 19.19 -2.74
CA ASN A 176 20.76 19.41 -1.93
C ASN A 176 21.59 20.55 -2.51
N LYS A 177 21.86 21.55 -1.68
CA LYS A 177 22.85 22.59 -1.98
C LYS A 177 24.17 22.23 -1.32
N ASN A 178 25.21 22.01 -2.12
CA ASN A 178 26.56 21.68 -1.64
C ASN A 178 27.62 22.71 -2.04
N ASP A 179 27.26 23.74 -2.82
CA ASP A 179 28.19 24.78 -3.27
C ASP A 179 27.54 26.17 -3.25
N SER A 180 28.39 27.19 -3.21
CA SER A 180 27.99 28.60 -3.09
C SER A 180 27.52 29.25 -4.40
N GLY A 181 27.74 28.61 -5.55
CA GLY A 181 27.46 29.22 -6.87
C GLY A 181 26.19 28.73 -7.55
N SER A 182 25.70 27.55 -7.18
CA SER A 182 24.63 26.87 -7.90
C SER A 182 23.31 26.87 -7.13
N CYS A 183 22.20 26.76 -7.86
CA CYS A 183 20.88 26.73 -7.26
C CYS A 183 20.42 25.33 -6.93
N PHE A 184 19.91 25.12 -5.71
CA PHE A 184 19.29 23.84 -5.32
C PHE A 184 17.93 23.62 -6.00
N TRP A 185 17.39 24.64 -6.65
CA TRP A 185 16.06 24.61 -7.25
C TRP A 185 16.13 24.35 -8.75
N SER A 186 15.15 23.59 -9.26
CA SER A 186 14.91 23.34 -10.68
C SER A 186 13.41 23.46 -10.98
N SER A 187 13.03 23.70 -12.23
CA SER A 187 11.61 23.70 -12.65
C SER A 187 11.05 22.28 -12.83
N SER A 188 11.81 21.25 -12.51
CA SER A 188 11.43 19.86 -12.69
C SER A 188 11.95 19.02 -11.55
N PHE A 189 11.09 18.12 -11.05
CA PHE A 189 11.46 17.14 -10.05
C PHE A 189 12.44 16.13 -10.66
N ASP A 190 13.59 15.97 -10.02
CA ASP A 190 14.58 14.93 -10.31
C ASP A 190 14.64 13.95 -9.13
N PRO A 191 14.13 12.71 -9.29
CA PRO A 191 14.15 11.71 -8.23
C PRO A 191 15.56 11.25 -7.85
N SER A 192 16.57 11.44 -8.70
CA SER A 192 17.95 11.07 -8.37
C SER A 192 18.53 11.93 -7.23
N CYS A 193 18.00 13.15 -7.06
CA CYS A 193 18.37 14.03 -5.95
C CYS A 193 18.01 13.46 -4.58
N GLY A 194 17.02 12.57 -4.50
CA GLY A 194 16.65 11.90 -3.26
C GLY A 194 17.77 11.06 -2.65
N THR A 195 18.76 10.64 -3.44
CA THR A 195 19.93 9.88 -2.94
C THR A 195 21.18 10.73 -2.73
N SER A 196 21.15 12.01 -3.12
CA SER A 196 22.31 12.91 -3.13
C SER A 196 22.46 13.63 -1.79
N THR A 197 23.00 12.95 -0.78
CA THR A 197 23.12 13.46 0.60
C THR A 197 24.31 14.40 0.83
N ASP A 198 25.31 14.38 -0.06
CA ASP A 198 26.57 15.13 0.06
C ASP A 198 27.05 15.78 -1.25
N ALA A 199 26.24 15.74 -2.31
CA ALA A 199 26.52 16.35 -3.60
C ALA A 199 25.43 17.35 -3.98
N HIS A 200 25.80 18.38 -4.74
CA HIS A 200 24.82 19.35 -5.26
C HIS A 200 23.82 18.64 -6.17
N CYS A 201 22.53 18.84 -5.93
CA CYS A 201 21.47 18.33 -6.78
C CYS A 201 20.26 19.26 -6.75
N SER A 202 19.85 19.70 -7.94
CA SER A 202 18.80 20.70 -8.11
C SER A 202 17.47 20.04 -8.50
N SER A 203 16.41 20.29 -7.72
CA SER A 203 15.10 19.67 -7.93
C SER A 203 13.97 20.60 -7.50
N SER A 204 12.72 20.18 -7.71
CA SER A 204 11.52 20.81 -7.14
C SER A 204 10.75 19.80 -6.30
N ILE A 205 9.94 20.28 -5.36
CA ILE A 205 9.02 19.43 -4.61
C ILE A 205 7.92 18.96 -5.57
N PRO A 206 7.72 17.66 -5.78
CA PRO A 206 6.65 17.18 -6.65
C PRO A 206 5.28 17.54 -6.04
N SER A 207 4.44 18.27 -6.76
CA SER A 207 3.11 18.68 -6.24
C SER A 207 2.19 17.49 -5.89
N SER A 208 2.45 16.30 -6.46
CA SER A 208 1.63 15.11 -6.23
C SER A 208 1.89 14.38 -4.91
N ILE A 209 2.97 14.70 -4.17
CA ILE A 209 3.21 14.08 -2.85
C ILE A 209 2.43 14.78 -1.72
N ASN A 210 1.53 15.72 -2.05
CA ASN A 210 0.65 16.42 -1.09
C ASN A 210 1.36 17.02 0.13
N TRP A 211 2.62 17.43 -0.03
CA TRP A 211 3.43 17.99 1.04
C TRP A 211 2.75 19.19 1.72
N THR A 212 2.99 19.31 3.03
CA THR A 212 2.44 20.37 3.88
C THR A 212 3.53 21.28 4.41
N THR A 213 4.73 20.75 4.61
CA THR A 213 5.84 21.45 5.24
C THR A 213 7.13 21.20 4.48
N ALA A 214 7.91 22.26 4.28
CA ALA A 214 9.28 22.18 3.82
C ALA A 214 10.25 22.45 4.97
N LEU A 215 11.36 21.71 5.00
CA LEU A 215 12.44 21.84 5.97
C LEU A 215 13.75 22.11 5.22
N TRP A 216 14.49 23.11 5.69
CA TRP A 216 15.91 23.25 5.40
C TRP A 216 16.74 22.96 6.64
N ARG A 217 17.75 22.11 6.49
CA ARG A 217 18.71 21.77 7.54
C ARG A 217 20.07 21.45 6.95
N PHE A 218 21.11 21.53 7.78
CA PHE A 218 22.41 20.99 7.40
C PHE A 218 22.40 19.45 7.49
N ASN A 219 23.14 18.80 6.60
CA ASN A 219 23.20 17.34 6.51
C ASN A 219 23.90 16.67 7.70
N ASP A 220 24.75 17.42 8.41
CA ASP A 220 25.61 16.90 9.48
C ASP A 220 25.02 17.07 10.89
N THR A 221 23.97 17.90 11.04
CA THR A 221 23.38 18.19 12.36
C THR A 221 21.90 18.56 12.29
N ASN A 222 21.16 18.27 13.37
CA ASN A 222 19.78 18.71 13.58
C ASN A 222 19.71 20.05 14.32
N ASP A 223 20.83 20.69 14.63
CA ASP A 223 20.85 21.90 15.46
C ASP A 223 20.25 23.12 14.76
N TYR A 224 20.19 23.12 13.43
CA TYR A 224 19.73 24.25 12.62
C TYR A 224 18.66 23.78 11.64
N GLN A 225 17.41 24.13 11.94
CA GLN A 225 16.25 23.72 11.17
C GLN A 225 15.42 24.96 10.85
N LEU A 226 15.09 25.15 9.57
CA LEU A 226 14.23 26.21 9.09
C LEU A 226 13.01 25.59 8.43
N PHE A 227 11.82 26.07 8.79
CA PHE A 227 10.56 25.50 8.33
C PHE A 227 9.70 26.52 7.59
N PHE A 228 8.97 26.01 6.61
CA PHE A 228 7.94 26.72 5.88
C PHE A 228 6.72 25.82 5.72
N ASP A 229 5.56 26.29 6.16
CA ASP A 229 4.30 25.57 5.92
C ASP A 229 3.68 26.08 4.61
N LYS A 230 3.34 25.16 3.72
CA LYS A 230 2.79 25.44 2.37
C LYS A 230 1.63 26.43 2.39
N ILE A 231 0.77 26.34 3.41
CA ILE A 231 -0.42 27.17 3.57
C ILE A 231 -0.09 28.66 3.82
N ASP A 232 1.11 28.96 4.29
CA ASP A 232 1.48 30.33 4.69
C ASP A 232 1.82 31.22 3.48
N HIS A 233 2.20 30.64 2.34
CA HIS A 233 2.56 31.44 1.16
C HIS A 233 2.44 30.67 -0.17
N SER A 234 1.32 30.83 -0.88
CA SER A 234 1.04 30.09 -2.12
C SER A 234 2.06 30.31 -3.24
N SER A 235 2.58 31.52 -3.42
CA SER A 235 3.60 31.79 -4.46
C SER A 235 4.93 31.10 -4.15
N LEU A 236 5.33 31.02 -2.88
CA LEU A 236 6.59 30.33 -2.51
C LEU A 236 6.40 28.82 -2.64
N ALA A 237 5.25 28.30 -2.21
CA ALA A 237 4.88 26.90 -2.44
C ALA A 237 4.91 26.56 -3.93
N SER A 238 4.33 27.40 -4.78
CA SER A 238 4.30 27.18 -6.23
C SER A 238 5.69 27.24 -6.85
N TRP A 239 6.55 28.14 -6.36
CA TRP A 239 7.96 28.19 -6.74
C TRP A 239 8.67 26.90 -6.34
N LEU A 240 8.57 26.46 -5.08
CA LEU A 240 9.16 25.20 -4.62
C LEU A 240 8.67 23.98 -5.42
N GLU A 241 7.47 24.04 -5.98
CA GLU A 241 6.90 23.01 -6.86
C GLU A 241 7.39 23.07 -8.32
N GLY A 242 8.29 23.99 -8.64
CA GLY A 242 8.93 24.12 -9.96
C GLY A 242 8.32 25.18 -10.88
N SER A 243 7.41 26.02 -10.37
CA SER A 243 6.87 27.14 -11.16
C SER A 243 7.86 28.29 -11.27
N PHE A 244 7.95 28.94 -12.43
CA PHE A 244 8.79 30.13 -12.67
C PHE A 244 8.25 31.42 -12.03
N ILE A 245 7.57 31.32 -10.89
CA ILE A 245 7.06 32.48 -10.17
C ILE A 245 8.22 33.06 -9.35
N GLU A 246 8.68 34.23 -9.74
CA GLU A 246 9.71 34.99 -9.02
C GLU A 246 9.06 36.13 -8.25
N ASP A 247 9.37 36.26 -6.96
CA ASP A 247 8.74 37.26 -6.09
C ASP A 247 9.68 37.73 -4.97
N ALA A 248 9.26 38.82 -4.32
CA ALA A 248 9.94 39.41 -3.17
C ALA A 248 8.92 39.75 -2.07
N THR A 249 8.52 38.78 -1.24
CA THR A 249 7.35 38.93 -0.34
C THR A 249 7.64 38.61 1.11
N ASN A 250 6.65 38.95 1.94
CA ASN A 250 6.58 38.63 3.35
C ASN A 250 6.12 37.18 3.56
N VAL A 251 7.05 36.29 3.87
CA VAL A 251 6.74 34.87 4.13
C VAL A 251 6.82 34.57 5.61
N SER A 252 5.84 33.82 6.13
CA SER A 252 5.91 33.36 7.52
C SER A 252 6.73 32.08 7.61
N MET A 253 7.69 32.06 8.53
CA MET A 253 8.60 30.93 8.77
C MET A 253 8.81 30.74 10.28
N TYR A 254 9.34 29.60 10.66
CA TYR A 254 9.81 29.32 12.01
C TYR A 254 11.11 28.52 11.92
N LYS A 255 11.91 28.57 12.99
CA LYS A 255 13.19 27.88 13.03
C LYS A 255 13.45 27.28 14.39
N THR A 256 14.27 26.24 14.41
CA THR A 256 14.84 25.65 15.62
C THR A 256 16.35 25.80 15.56
N VAL A 257 16.93 26.39 16.61
CA VAL A 257 18.39 26.53 16.78
C VAL A 257 18.79 25.94 18.11
N ASN A 258 19.66 24.93 18.13
CA ASN A 258 20.08 24.20 19.33
C ASN A 258 18.90 23.78 20.22
N SER A 259 17.90 23.13 19.61
CA SER A 259 16.64 22.70 20.25
C SER A 259 15.73 23.84 20.77
N SER A 260 16.06 25.11 20.50
CA SER A 260 15.20 26.25 20.83
C SER A 260 14.42 26.70 19.59
N SER A 261 13.10 26.51 19.62
CA SER A 261 12.21 26.90 18.52
C SER A 261 11.69 28.33 18.69
N THR A 262 11.59 29.05 17.58
CA THR A 262 10.91 30.35 17.52
C THR A 262 9.43 30.16 17.23
N PRO A 263 8.55 31.06 17.72
CA PRO A 263 7.22 31.19 17.15
C PRO A 263 7.30 31.48 15.64
N LYS A 264 6.28 31.05 14.90
CA LYS A 264 6.11 31.44 13.50
C LYS A 264 6.00 32.96 13.39
N THR A 265 6.78 33.56 12.51
CA THR A 265 6.82 35.02 12.29
C THR A 265 7.13 35.33 10.84
N THR A 266 6.78 36.54 10.42
CA THR A 266 6.99 37.02 9.06
C THR A 266 8.42 37.48 8.85
N VAL A 267 9.07 36.94 7.82
CA VAL A 267 10.32 37.43 7.23
C VAL A 267 9.97 38.61 6.33
N ALA A 268 10.48 39.80 6.65
CA ALA A 268 10.00 41.07 6.08
C ALA A 268 10.39 41.33 4.61
N SER A 269 11.36 40.59 4.07
CA SER A 269 11.70 40.65 2.65
C SER A 269 12.50 39.43 2.27
N LEU A 270 11.93 38.59 1.40
CA LEU A 270 12.49 37.32 0.98
C LEU A 270 12.45 37.25 -0.54
N HIS A 271 13.57 36.94 -1.16
CA HIS A 271 13.75 36.78 -2.59
C HIS A 271 13.80 35.30 -2.97
N TYR A 272 13.04 34.92 -3.99
CA TYR A 272 13.21 33.63 -4.67
C TYR A 272 13.14 33.81 -6.18
N TYR A 273 14.27 33.52 -6.83
CA TYR A 273 14.44 33.63 -8.27
C TYR A 273 14.99 32.33 -8.83
N SER A 274 14.59 31.99 -10.05
CA SER A 274 15.10 30.81 -10.74
C SER A 274 16.61 30.88 -10.99
N SER A 275 17.13 32.08 -11.26
CA SER A 275 18.55 32.31 -11.54
C SER A 275 19.40 32.54 -10.31
N ASN A 276 18.81 32.96 -9.19
CA ASN A 276 19.54 33.44 -8.02
C ASN A 276 19.17 32.76 -6.70
N CYS A 277 18.25 31.80 -6.74
CA CYS A 277 17.85 30.99 -5.60
C CYS A 277 17.05 31.75 -4.58
N PHE A 278 17.23 31.41 -3.31
CA PHE A 278 16.36 31.74 -2.21
C PHE A 278 17.16 32.43 -1.11
N SER A 279 16.83 33.66 -0.78
CA SER A 279 17.51 34.41 0.27
C SER A 279 16.60 35.45 0.90
N GLU A 280 16.98 35.98 2.05
CA GLU A 280 16.46 37.26 2.51
C GLU A 280 16.91 38.36 1.55
N SER A 281 16.28 39.53 1.66
CA SER A 281 16.85 40.74 1.06
C SER A 281 18.23 41.01 1.64
N HIS A 282 19.19 41.41 0.80
CA HIS A 282 20.55 41.75 1.24
C HIS A 282 20.59 42.80 2.36
N GLY A 283 19.58 43.67 2.49
CA GLY A 283 19.46 44.61 3.63
C GLY A 283 18.67 44.06 4.83
N GLY A 284 18.43 42.75 4.85
CA GLY A 284 17.53 42.04 5.75
C GLY A 284 18.17 41.68 7.09
N SER A 285 17.61 40.66 7.75
CA SER A 285 18.11 40.26 9.06
C SER A 285 19.31 39.33 8.99
N ASP A 286 19.49 38.61 7.89
CA ASP A 286 20.49 37.55 7.70
C ASP A 286 20.35 36.45 8.78
N GLN A 287 19.11 36.17 9.21
CA GLN A 287 18.78 35.27 10.33
C GLN A 287 17.86 34.12 9.95
N TRP A 288 17.34 34.06 8.73
CA TRP A 288 16.37 33.07 8.26
C TRP A 288 16.98 32.16 7.21
N VAL A 289 17.32 32.70 6.04
CA VAL A 289 17.82 31.93 4.91
C VAL A 289 18.55 32.81 3.94
N ASP A 290 19.76 32.39 3.56
CA ASP A 290 20.51 33.01 2.47
C ASP A 290 21.27 31.92 1.72
N MET A 291 20.66 31.49 0.61
CA MET A 291 21.19 30.48 -0.29
C MET A 291 21.35 31.05 -1.71
N TRP A 292 21.80 32.30 -1.81
CA TRP A 292 22.01 32.99 -3.08
C TRP A 292 23.13 32.33 -3.91
N ASN A 293 23.19 32.67 -5.19
CA ASN A 293 24.22 32.16 -6.12
C ASN A 293 25.53 32.99 -6.11
N GLY A 294 25.69 33.88 -5.15
CA GLY A 294 26.83 34.78 -5.03
C GLY A 294 26.94 35.39 -3.65
N THR A 295 28.15 35.75 -3.25
CA THR A 295 28.44 36.25 -1.91
C THR A 295 27.71 37.55 -1.61
N ASP A 296 27.12 37.65 -0.42
CA ASP A 296 26.56 38.90 0.09
C ASP A 296 27.66 39.82 0.64
N SER A 297 27.41 41.12 0.56
CA SER A 297 28.17 42.18 1.20
C SER A 297 27.74 42.49 2.65
N THR A 298 26.59 42.00 3.11
CA THR A 298 26.07 42.24 4.47
C THR A 298 26.48 41.16 5.46
N ASN A 299 26.42 41.47 6.76
CA ASN A 299 27.11 40.72 7.80
C ASN A 299 26.30 40.53 9.09
N ASN A 300 24.96 40.50 9.03
CA ASN A 300 24.14 40.29 10.24
C ASN A 300 24.02 38.81 10.64
N TYR A 301 24.73 37.90 9.97
CA TYR A 301 24.82 36.48 10.33
C TYR A 301 25.31 36.30 11.77
N THR A 302 24.75 35.31 12.45
CA THR A 302 25.21 34.88 13.78
C THR A 302 26.59 34.24 13.70
N LEU A 303 26.84 33.42 12.68
CA LEU A 303 28.13 32.78 12.44
C LEU A 303 28.35 32.53 10.95
N VAL A 304 29.58 32.77 10.49
CA VAL A 304 30.03 32.44 9.14
C VAL A 304 31.33 31.66 9.26
N GLU A 305 31.33 30.38 8.87
CA GLU A 305 32.51 29.50 8.98
C GLU A 305 33.62 29.90 7.99
N ASP A 306 33.24 30.36 6.79
CA ASP A 306 34.13 30.87 5.74
C ASP A 306 33.46 32.02 4.99
N ALA A 307 34.22 33.08 4.68
CA ALA A 307 33.70 34.26 3.99
C ALA A 307 33.08 33.95 2.62
N SER A 308 33.47 32.86 1.94
CA SER A 308 32.85 32.46 0.67
C SER A 308 31.42 31.95 0.83
N LEU A 309 31.00 31.57 2.04
CA LEU A 309 29.67 31.04 2.35
C LEU A 309 28.64 32.14 2.65
N GLN A 310 29.12 33.35 2.92
CA GLN A 310 28.31 34.50 3.30
C GLN A 310 27.25 34.79 2.24
N GLY A 311 25.98 34.65 2.61
CA GLY A 311 24.83 34.82 1.71
C GLY A 311 24.55 33.69 0.74
N THR A 312 25.39 32.65 0.70
CA THR A 312 25.28 31.58 -0.28
C THR A 312 24.96 30.23 0.32
N MET A 313 25.30 29.98 1.58
CA MET A 313 25.16 28.68 2.23
C MET A 313 24.71 28.87 3.69
N CYS A 314 23.62 29.61 3.89
CA CYS A 314 23.17 30.04 5.21
C CYS A 314 21.71 29.69 5.48
N ILE A 315 21.45 29.15 6.67
CA ILE A 315 20.11 29.02 7.23
C ILE A 315 20.15 29.38 8.71
N THR A 316 19.04 29.88 9.24
CA THR A 316 18.87 30.23 10.66
C THR A 316 19.86 31.26 11.22
N GLY A 317 20.60 31.95 10.34
CA GLY A 317 21.68 32.90 10.68
C GLY A 317 23.08 32.27 10.76
N TYR A 318 23.25 31.02 10.32
CA TYR A 318 24.52 30.31 10.32
C TYR A 318 24.90 29.93 8.90
N CYS A 319 26.08 30.36 8.45
CA CYS A 319 26.67 29.97 7.16
C CYS A 319 27.75 28.93 7.38
N ARG A 320 27.52 27.70 6.90
CA ARG A 320 28.37 26.54 7.22
C ARG A 320 28.81 25.80 5.97
N ASN A 321 29.98 25.17 6.02
CA ASN A 321 30.56 24.41 4.91
C ASN A 321 30.02 22.96 4.87
N HIS A 322 28.71 22.83 4.97
CA HIS A 322 27.99 21.56 4.98
C HIS A 322 26.78 21.68 4.05
N SER A 323 26.39 20.55 3.45
CA SER A 323 25.24 20.51 2.55
C SER A 323 23.98 21.01 3.25
N ILE A 324 23.21 21.86 2.57
CA ILE A 324 21.86 22.23 3.00
C ILE A 324 20.87 21.36 2.23
N TRP A 325 20.11 20.55 2.95
CA TRP A 325 19.03 19.76 2.38
C TRP A 325 17.75 20.57 2.33
N LEU A 326 17.04 20.49 1.21
CA LEU A 326 15.60 20.77 1.14
C LEU A 326 14.88 19.44 1.31
N MET A 327 14.00 19.37 2.29
CA MET A 327 13.17 18.21 2.57
C MET A 327 11.69 18.60 2.61
N ALA A 328 10.81 17.65 2.33
CA ALA A 328 9.36 17.86 2.35
C ALA A 328 8.62 16.68 3.00
N ARG A 329 7.52 16.99 3.69
CA ARG A 329 6.53 16.03 4.20
C ARG A 329 5.13 16.62 4.15
#